data_AF-A0AAV3B0F3-F1
#
_entry.id   AF-A0AAV3B0F3-F1
#
_cell.length_a   1.000
_cell.length_b   1.000
_cell.length_c   1.000
_cell.angle_alpha   90.00
_cell.angle_beta   90.00
_cell.angle_gamma   90.00
#
_symmetry.space_group_name_H-M   'P 1'
#
loop_
_entity.id
_entity.type
_entity.pdbx_description
1 polymer ?
#
loop_
_entity_poly.entity_id
_entity_poly.type
_entity_poly.pdbx_seq_one_letter_code
_entity_poly.pdbx_strand_id
1 'polypeptide(L)' 'MASDELKELRNTLTQEAIREHQMAKTGGTQTDLLQCEKCKKKNCTYNQVQTRSADEPMTTFVLCNECGHRWKVSRSS' A
#
# COMPACT_ATOMS: atom_id res chain seq x y z
N MET A 1 -42.50 -4.26 -14.23
CA MET A 1 -41.35 -4.64 -13.37
C MET A 1 -40.35 -5.33 -14.28
N ALA A 2 -39.04 -5.03 -14.20
CA ALA A 2 -38.04 -5.69 -15.04
C ALA A 2 -38.09 -7.22 -14.88
N SER A 3 -37.73 -7.98 -15.92
CA SER A 3 -37.65 -9.45 -15.84
C SER A 3 -36.67 -9.86 -14.74
N ASP A 4 -36.88 -11.05 -14.17
CA ASP A 4 -36.11 -11.48 -13.00
C ASP A 4 -34.62 -11.66 -13.32
N GLU A 5 -34.28 -12.07 -14.55
CA GLU A 5 -32.89 -12.13 -15.02
C GLU A 5 -32.22 -10.75 -15.08
N LEU A 6 -32.95 -9.71 -15.52
CA LEU A 6 -32.42 -8.34 -15.57
C LEU A 6 -32.20 -7.76 -14.17
N LYS A 7 -33.02 -8.17 -13.19
CA LYS A 7 -32.81 -7.77 -11.79
C LYS A 7 -31.58 -8.43 -11.20
N GLU A 8 -31.38 -9.72 -11.48
CA GLU A 8 -30.18 -10.45 -11.03
C GLU A 8 -28.91 -9.86 -11.64
N LEU A 9 -28.90 -9.60 -12.95
CA LEU A 9 -27.77 -8.97 -13.62
C LEU A 9 -27.47 -7.57 -13.05
N ARG A 10 -28.49 -6.76 -12.76
CA ARG A 10 -28.28 -5.47 -12.11
C ARG A 10 -27.63 -5.64 -10.73
N ASN A 11 -28.08 -6.61 -9.95
CA ASN A 11 -27.58 -6.83 -8.60
C ASN A 11 -26.12 -7.28 -8.60
N THR A 12 -25.73 -8.17 -9.52
CA THR A 12 -24.34 -8.61 -9.65
C THR A 12 -23.43 -7.45 -10.07
N LEU A 13 -23.82 -6.70 -11.10
CA LEU A 13 -23.06 -5.53 -11.58
C LEU A 13 -22.91 -4.47 -10.48
N THR A 14 -23.96 -4.23 -9.70
CA THR A 14 -23.92 -3.28 -8.57
C THR A 14 -22.95 -3.78 -7.48
N GLN A 15 -22.99 -5.07 -7.16
CA GLN A 15 -22.12 -5.67 -6.15
C GLN A 15 -20.65 -5.66 -6.58
N GLU A 16 -20.37 -5.91 -7.85
CA GLU A 16 -19.03 -5.87 -8.43
C GLU A 16 -18.48 -4.44 -8.44
N ALA A 17 -19.28 -3.46 -8.85
CA ALA A 17 -18.89 -2.05 -8.81
C ALA A 17 -18.52 -1.61 -7.39
N ILE A 18 -19.33 -1.94 -6.38
CA ILE A 18 -19.03 -1.63 -4.97
C ILE A 18 -17.70 -2.29 -4.54
N ARG A 19 -17.50 -3.56 -4.90
CA ARG A 19 -16.28 -4.30 -4.54
C ARG A 19 -15.04 -3.66 -5.15
N GLU A 20 -15.08 -3.31 -6.42
CA GLU A 20 -13.97 -2.66 -7.12
C GLU A 20 -13.61 -1.31 -6.49
N HIS A 21 -14.61 -0.49 -6.16
CA HIS A 21 -14.39 0.83 -5.55
C HIS A 21 -13.78 0.74 -4.14
N GLN A 22 -14.02 -0.37 -3.42
CA GLN A 22 -13.42 -0.61 -2.10
C GLN A 22 -11.95 -1.09 -2.18
N MET A 23 -11.42 -1.44 -3.37
CA MET A 23 -10.06 -1.99 -3.52
C MET A 23 -8.96 -0.93 -3.68
N ALA A 24 -9.18 0.33 -3.30
CA ALA A 24 -8.11 1.32 -3.25
C ALA A 24 -7.09 0.96 -2.15
N LYS A 25 -6.18 0.04 -2.44
CA LYS A 25 -5.02 -0.25 -1.61
C LYS A 25 -4.07 0.95 -1.71
N THR A 26 -4.12 1.84 -0.72
CA THR A 26 -3.12 2.88 -0.49
C THR A 26 -1.80 2.25 -0.03
N GLY A 27 -1.15 1.51 -0.92
CA GLY A 27 0.12 0.86 -0.66
C GLY A 27 1.23 1.58 -1.41
N GLY A 28 2.28 2.01 -0.68
CA GLY A 28 3.53 2.41 -1.31
C GLY A 28 4.16 1.27 -2.12
N THR A 29 5.35 1.48 -2.67
CA THR A 29 6.06 0.42 -3.41
C THR A 29 6.46 -0.70 -2.45
N GLN A 30 5.92 -1.90 -2.69
CA GLN A 30 6.29 -3.11 -1.93
C GLN A 30 7.71 -3.56 -2.32
N THR A 31 8.48 -3.99 -1.33
CA THR A 31 9.86 -4.44 -1.52
C THR A 31 10.20 -5.53 -0.52
N ASP A 32 10.93 -6.55 -1.00
CA ASP A 32 11.51 -7.61 -0.17
C ASP A 32 12.98 -7.33 0.21
N LEU A 33 13.50 -6.16 -0.15
CA LEU A 33 14.89 -5.78 0.12
C LEU A 33 15.13 -5.46 1.61
N LEU A 34 14.07 -5.15 2.35
CA LEU A 34 14.13 -4.64 3.71
C LEU A 34 13.48 -5.64 4.67
N GLN A 35 14.28 -6.16 5.62
CA GLN A 35 13.77 -7.04 6.66
C GLN A 35 13.38 -6.22 7.89
N CYS A 36 12.15 -6.40 8.37
CA CYS A 36 11.70 -5.75 9.60
C CYS A 36 12.38 -6.38 10.83
N GLU A 37 12.95 -5.55 11.70
CA GLU A 37 13.61 -6.01 12.93
C GLU A 37 12.64 -6.65 13.94
N LYS A 38 11.38 -6.18 13.98
CA LYS A 38 10.37 -6.68 14.93
C LYS A 38 9.80 -8.04 14.56
N CYS A 39 9.35 -8.20 13.32
CA CYS A 39 8.67 -9.44 12.89
C CYS A 39 9.54 -10.34 12.01
N LYS A 40 10.75 -9.89 11.63
CA LYS A 40 11.71 -10.60 10.76
C LYS A 40 11.18 -10.95 9.36
N LYS A 41 10.01 -10.44 8.98
CA LYS A 41 9.45 -10.59 7.64
C LYS A 41 9.98 -9.50 6.70
N LYS A 42 9.95 -9.78 5.40
CA LYS A 42 10.43 -8.89 4.33
C LYS A 42 9.33 -8.10 3.64
N ASN A 43 8.07 -8.30 4.01
CA ASN A 43 6.92 -7.58 3.45
C ASN A 43 6.87 -6.12 3.95
N CYS A 44 7.67 -5.26 3.32
CA CYS A 44 7.78 -3.85 3.63
C CYS A 44 7.35 -3.00 2.43
N THR A 45 6.74 -1.85 2.70
CA THR A 45 6.55 -0.78 1.73
C THR A 45 7.57 0.32 2.01
N TYR A 46 8.15 0.89 0.96
CA TYR A 46 9.03 2.05 1.09
C TYR A 46 8.48 3.22 0.28
N ASN A 47 8.73 4.43 0.78
CA ASN A 47 8.46 5.68 0.08
C ASN A 47 9.66 6.60 0.23
N GLN A 48 10.11 7.18 -0.87
CA GLN A 48 11.23 8.12 -0.88
C GLN A 48 10.69 9.53 -0.93
N VAL A 49 11.04 10.33 0.07
CA VAL A 49 10.59 11.71 0.18
C VAL A 49 11.81 12.59 0.42
N GLN A 50 11.96 13.62 -0.40
CA GLN A 50 12.94 14.67 -0.16
C GLN A 50 12.40 15.58 0.95
N THR A 51 12.90 15.38 2.17
CA THR A 51 12.47 16.13 3.36
C THR A 51 13.45 17.23 3.76
N ARG A 52 14.57 17.37 3.05
CA ARG A 52 15.68 18.30 3.36
C ARG A 52 16.16 18.99 2.08
N SER A 53 17.05 19.97 2.22
CA SER A 53 17.62 20.78 1.13
C SER A 53 18.14 19.92 -0.03
N ALA A 54 18.25 20.51 -1.22
CA ALA A 54 18.64 19.81 -2.44
C ALA A 54 20.00 19.07 -2.36
N ASP A 55 20.87 19.48 -1.43
CA ASP A 55 22.22 18.92 -1.25
C ASP A 55 22.25 17.63 -0.40
N GLU A 56 21.14 17.23 0.23
CA GLU A 56 21.07 15.99 1.01
C GLU A 56 20.31 14.89 0.26
N PRO A 57 20.77 13.62 0.34
CA PRO A 57 20.12 12.51 -0.33
C PRO A 57 18.68 12.32 0.19
N MET A 58 17.79 11.85 -0.69
CA MET A 58 16.40 11.59 -0.34
C MET A 58 16.25 10.67 0.88
N THR A 59 15.29 10.99 1.76
CA THR A 59 14.99 10.15 2.92
C THR A 59 14.09 9.00 2.48
N THR A 60 14.52 7.76 2.71
CA THR A 60 13.67 6.58 2.48
C THR A 60 12.91 6.24 3.76
N PHE A 61 11.59 6.32 3.72
CA PHE A 61 10.69 5.87 4.78
C PHE A 61 10.26 4.43 4.48
N VAL A 62 10.31 3.58 5.49
CA VAL A 62 9.95 2.16 5.38
C VAL A 62 8.84 1.86 6.37
N LEU A 63 7.81 1.14 5.92
CA LEU A 63 6.71 0.65 6.70
C LEU A 63 6.64 -0.88 6.54
N CYS A 64 6.62 -1.61 7.65
CA CYS A 64 6.33 -3.03 7.63
C CYS A 64 4.82 -3.25 7.58
N ASN A 65 4.34 -3.94 6.54
CA ASN A 65 2.90 -4.20 6.35
C ASN A 65 2.37 -5.27 7.32
N GLU A 66 3.27 -6.00 8.01
CA GLU A 66 2.92 -7.12 8.88
C GLU A 66 2.71 -6.69 10.34
N CYS A 67 3.56 -5.78 10.83
CA CYS A 67 3.54 -5.34 12.23
C CYS A 67 3.35 -3.82 12.40
N GLY A 68 3.21 -3.07 11.29
CA GLY A 68 3.04 -1.62 11.31
C GLY A 68 4.29 -0.84 11.74
N HIS A 69 5.45 -1.50 11.86
CA HIS A 69 6.69 -0.83 12.24
C HIS A 69 7.14 0.14 11.14
N ARG A 70 7.43 1.40 11.51
CA ARG A 70 7.90 2.42 10.58
C ARG A 70 9.27 2.94 11.01
N TRP A 71 10.20 3.06 10.06
CA TRP A 71 11.52 3.60 10.32
C TRP A 71 12.06 4.39 9.13
N LYS A 72 13.07 5.21 9.39
CA LYS A 72 13.78 6.00 8.37
C LYS A 72 15.11 5.33 8.08
N VAL A 73 15.44 5.17 6.81
CA VAL A 73 16.78 4.76 6.37
C VAL A 73 17.54 6.03 6.01
N SER A 74 18.27 6.59 6.99
CA SER A 74 19.27 7.62 6.73
C SER A 74 20.62 6.94 6.53
N ARG A 75 21.24 7.09 5.36
CA ARG A 75 22.67 6.84 5.20
C ARG A 75 23.41 7.97 5.94
N SER A 76 23.55 7.85 7.26
CA SER A 76 24.56 8.61 7.97
C SER A 76 25.89 7.96 7.64
N SER A 77 26.71 8.66 6.84
CA SER A 77 28.12 8.34 6.69
C SER A 77 28.88 8.64 7.97
#